data_AF-L0DNL9-F1
#
_entry.id   AF-L0DNL9-F1
#
_cell.length_a   1.000
_cell.length_b   1.000
_cell.length_c   1.000
_cell.angle_alpha   90.00
_cell.angle_beta   90.00
_cell.angle_gamma   90.00
#
_symmetry.space_group_name_H-M   'P 1'
#
loop_
_entity.id
_entity.type
_entity.pdbx_description
1 polymer ?
#
loop_
_entity_poly.entity_id
_entity_poly.type
_entity_poly.pdbx_seq_one_letter_code
_entity_poly.pdbx_strand_id
1 'polypeptide(L)'
;MTESKAKDTSRANKPLKSATKPKSPPKPGAKVKPGEEAKHATGKVASRLIDERIRSLGGWRAETLAEVRRIIHEADLDIMEEWKWMGTPVWSRAGNICTGEAYKQVIKLTFARGASLEDPRGLFNSSLEGNTRRAIDIREGEVLDAEAFKALVQAAVAENLRSSTPKSKSLPKPGAKKAKPGAKEAKPIKGRNGEEVILLSGGNPKIAKADGDAPVQAYIAAMPSWKSDLGKRLDALIVRTIPNVRKAVKWNSPFYGIEGQGWFLSFHVLTRYVKVTFFCGTSLRPVPPGGTVRSKDARWIDIHEGDELDEAQMATWVKQAAALPGWVP
;
A
#
# COMPACT_ATOMS: atom_id res chain seq x y z
N MET A 1 -53.57 46.48 -12.61
CA MET A 1 -54.38 47.31 -11.70
C MET A 1 -55.02 46.35 -10.71
N THR A 2 -54.49 46.21 -9.49
CA THR A 2 -54.65 47.10 -8.31
C THR A 2 -56.10 47.09 -7.79
N GLU A 3 -56.39 46.84 -6.51
CA GLU A 3 -55.55 46.50 -5.35
C GLU A 3 -56.42 45.85 -4.25
N SER A 4 -55.82 45.20 -3.24
CA SER A 4 -56.56 44.57 -2.12
C SER A 4 -56.01 44.98 -0.76
N LYS A 5 -56.87 45.34 0.21
CA LYS A 5 -56.45 45.61 1.58
C LYS A 5 -57.57 45.45 2.62
N ALA A 6 -57.25 44.76 3.73
CA ALA A 6 -57.80 44.91 5.10
C ALA A 6 -59.30 44.58 5.37
N LYS A 7 -59.72 44.12 6.57
CA LYS A 7 -59.05 43.34 7.66
C LYS A 7 -60.10 42.86 8.71
N ASP A 8 -59.64 42.01 9.63
CA ASP A 8 -60.00 41.93 11.07
C ASP A 8 -61.21 41.12 11.64
N THR A 9 -60.83 40.01 12.30
CA THR A 9 -61.13 39.61 13.70
C THR A 9 -62.39 38.83 14.16
N SER A 10 -62.11 37.56 14.55
CA SER A 10 -62.55 36.91 15.82
C SER A 10 -64.01 36.36 15.93
N ARG A 11 -64.37 35.43 16.84
CA ARG A 11 -63.67 34.80 18.00
C ARG A 11 -64.28 33.41 18.39
N ALA A 12 -63.54 32.61 19.17
CA ALA A 12 -63.97 31.49 20.06
C ALA A 12 -64.20 30.10 19.38
N ASN A 13 -64.16 28.94 20.07
CA ASN A 13 -64.17 28.71 21.54
C ASN A 13 -63.47 27.40 22.05
N LYS A 14 -62.59 27.54 23.06
CA LYS A 14 -62.23 26.63 24.21
C LYS A 14 -61.77 25.14 24.05
N PRO A 15 -61.15 24.51 25.11
CA PRO A 15 -60.08 23.50 24.96
C PRO A 15 -60.13 22.29 25.96
N LEU A 16 -58.94 21.76 26.36
CA LEU A 16 -58.61 20.59 27.22
C LEU A 16 -58.71 19.23 26.49
N LYS A 17 -57.79 18.24 26.61
CA LYS A 17 -56.61 17.95 27.49
C LYS A 17 -55.50 17.28 26.61
N SER A 18 -54.23 17.00 26.97
CA SER A 18 -53.30 17.34 28.08
C SER A 18 -51.85 16.85 27.80
N ALA A 19 -50.86 17.42 28.51
CA ALA A 19 -49.56 16.83 28.90
C ALA A 19 -48.49 16.41 27.84
N THR A 20 -47.45 17.23 27.71
CA THR A 20 -46.04 16.80 27.90
C THR A 20 -45.14 18.00 28.25
N LYS A 21 -43.98 17.77 28.90
CA LYS A 21 -43.02 18.82 29.30
C LYS A 21 -42.18 19.31 28.11
N PRO A 22 -41.74 20.58 28.08
CA PRO A 22 -40.83 21.09 27.05
C PRO A 22 -39.45 20.41 27.14
N LYS A 23 -38.84 20.11 25.99
CA LYS A 23 -37.42 19.74 25.90
C LYS A 23 -36.56 21.00 25.74
N SER A 24 -35.46 21.05 26.48
CA SER A 24 -34.45 22.11 26.42
C SER A 24 -33.78 22.20 25.03
N PRO A 25 -33.19 23.36 24.66
CA PRO A 25 -32.47 23.52 23.39
C PRO A 25 -31.27 22.55 23.25
N PRO A 26 -30.83 22.25 22.02
CA PRO A 26 -29.76 21.29 21.76
C PRO A 26 -28.43 21.75 22.35
N LYS A 27 -27.73 20.83 23.02
CA LYS A 27 -26.35 21.07 23.48
C LYS A 27 -25.39 21.10 22.28
N PRO A 28 -24.50 22.11 22.16
CA PRO A 28 -23.36 22.01 21.26
C PRO A 28 -22.36 20.97 21.78
N GLY A 29 -21.61 20.33 20.88
CA GLY A 29 -20.48 19.48 21.24
C GLY A 29 -20.71 17.96 21.21
N ALA A 30 -21.25 17.44 20.10
CA ALA A 30 -20.89 16.08 19.70
C ALA A 30 -19.39 16.07 19.31
N LYS A 31 -18.51 15.68 20.24
CA LYS A 31 -17.06 15.61 19.98
C LYS A 31 -16.78 14.46 19.00
N VAL A 32 -16.59 14.80 17.72
CA VAL A 32 -15.96 13.90 16.74
C VAL A 32 -14.56 13.53 17.25
N LYS A 33 -14.07 12.33 16.97
CA LYS A 33 -12.74 11.90 17.40
C LYS A 33 -11.69 12.67 16.57
N PRO A 34 -10.62 13.23 17.17
CA PRO A 34 -9.64 14.05 16.43
C PRO A 34 -9.00 13.34 15.21
N GLY A 35 -8.80 12.01 15.31
CA GLY A 35 -8.28 11.20 14.21
C GLY A 35 -9.28 10.84 13.09
N GLU A 36 -10.52 11.30 13.20
CA GLU A 36 -11.63 11.03 12.26
C GLU A 36 -11.90 12.28 11.40
N GLU A 37 -11.95 13.47 12.02
CA GLU A 37 -11.92 14.76 11.31
C GLU A 37 -10.65 14.91 10.46
N ALA A 38 -9.48 14.54 11.01
CA ALA A 38 -8.21 14.58 10.30
C ALA A 38 -8.21 13.67 9.04
N LYS A 39 -8.78 12.46 9.13
CA LYS A 39 -8.93 11.55 7.99
C LYS A 39 -9.88 12.11 6.93
N HIS A 40 -11.01 12.67 7.36
CA HIS A 40 -11.99 13.27 6.46
C HIS A 40 -11.45 14.53 5.76
N ALA A 41 -10.60 15.31 6.45
CA ALA A 41 -9.85 16.41 5.86
C ALA A 41 -8.82 15.92 4.81
N THR A 42 -8.03 14.88 5.11
CA THR A 42 -7.11 14.29 4.12
C THR A 42 -7.84 13.71 2.91
N GLY A 43 -9.02 13.11 3.11
CA GLY A 43 -9.87 12.63 2.02
C GLY A 43 -10.33 13.76 1.10
N LYS A 44 -10.75 14.91 1.65
CA LYS A 44 -11.12 16.10 0.87
C LYS A 44 -9.94 16.71 0.09
N VAL A 45 -8.71 16.59 0.59
CA VAL A 45 -7.49 16.97 -0.15
C VAL A 45 -7.20 15.98 -1.29
N ALA A 46 -7.25 14.68 -1.01
CA ALA A 46 -7.07 13.65 -2.04
C ALA A 46 -8.11 13.77 -3.16
N SER A 47 -9.37 14.02 -2.80
CA SER A 47 -10.48 14.19 -3.74
C SER A 47 -10.21 15.30 -4.78
N ARG A 48 -9.70 16.45 -4.34
CA ARG A 48 -9.31 17.56 -5.23
C ARG A 48 -8.12 17.22 -6.13
N LEU A 49 -7.12 16.51 -5.60
CA LEU A 49 -5.97 16.06 -6.38
C LEU A 49 -6.38 15.03 -7.44
N ILE A 50 -7.43 14.24 -7.19
CA ILE A 50 -8.04 13.36 -8.19
C ILE A 50 -8.84 14.16 -9.24
N ASP A 51 -9.57 15.21 -8.86
CA ASP A 51 -10.22 16.12 -9.82
C ASP A 51 -9.19 16.79 -10.77
N GLU A 52 -8.10 17.30 -10.20
CA GLU A 52 -6.98 17.87 -10.95
C GLU A 52 -6.30 16.82 -11.83
N ARG A 53 -6.15 15.58 -11.34
CA ARG A 53 -5.58 14.48 -12.12
C ARG A 53 -6.44 14.12 -13.32
N ILE A 54 -7.75 13.95 -13.12
CA ILE A 54 -8.72 13.69 -14.19
C ILE A 54 -8.63 14.81 -15.24
N ARG A 55 -8.69 16.07 -14.81
CA ARG A 55 -8.57 17.25 -15.69
C ARG A 55 -7.23 17.28 -16.46
N SER A 56 -6.13 16.84 -15.84
CA SER A 56 -4.79 16.80 -16.46
C SER A 56 -4.60 15.71 -17.52
N LEU A 57 -5.46 14.68 -17.55
CA LEU A 57 -5.27 13.51 -18.44
C LEU A 57 -5.81 13.74 -19.85
N GLY A 58 -6.94 14.45 -19.96
CA GLY A 58 -7.66 14.72 -21.20
C GLY A 58 -8.29 13.47 -21.86
N GLY A 59 -9.33 13.72 -22.66
CA GLY A 59 -10.04 12.72 -23.47
C GLY A 59 -10.48 11.49 -22.69
N TRP A 60 -10.50 10.34 -23.38
CA TRP A 60 -11.00 9.07 -22.84
C TRP A 60 -10.40 8.68 -21.48
N ARG A 61 -9.13 8.99 -21.20
CA ARG A 61 -8.50 8.66 -19.91
C ARG A 61 -9.02 9.49 -18.75
N ALA A 62 -9.44 10.73 -19.01
CA ALA A 62 -10.15 11.54 -18.02
C ALA A 62 -11.56 10.97 -17.78
N GLU A 63 -12.27 10.66 -18.87
CA GLU A 63 -13.64 10.12 -18.86
C GLU A 63 -13.70 8.76 -18.13
N THR A 64 -12.88 7.79 -18.53
CA THR A 64 -12.78 6.46 -17.89
C THR A 64 -12.40 6.57 -16.41
N LEU A 65 -11.45 7.44 -16.03
CA LEU A 65 -11.05 7.58 -14.64
C LEU A 65 -12.12 8.26 -13.77
N ALA A 66 -12.88 9.21 -14.34
CA ALA A 66 -14.04 9.82 -13.69
C ALA A 66 -15.18 8.81 -13.51
N GLU A 67 -15.46 8.00 -14.52
CA GLU A 67 -16.52 6.97 -14.49
C GLU A 67 -16.19 5.84 -13.51
N VAL A 68 -14.95 5.33 -13.52
CA VAL A 68 -14.46 4.37 -12.52
C VAL A 68 -14.65 4.92 -11.09
N ARG A 69 -14.29 6.18 -10.87
CA ARG A 69 -14.45 6.86 -9.57
C ARG A 69 -15.92 6.97 -9.16
N ARG A 70 -16.83 7.30 -10.08
CA ARG A 70 -18.28 7.31 -9.83
C ARG A 70 -18.77 5.93 -9.36
N ILE A 71 -18.45 4.88 -10.13
CA ILE A 71 -18.92 3.52 -9.83
C ILE A 71 -18.35 3.00 -8.49
N ILE A 72 -17.12 3.39 -8.13
CA ILE A 72 -16.52 3.06 -6.82
C ILE A 72 -17.34 3.66 -5.66
N HIS A 73 -17.72 4.94 -5.72
CA HIS A 73 -18.53 5.56 -4.65
C HIS A 73 -19.97 5.04 -4.61
N GLU A 74 -20.52 4.58 -5.75
CA GLU A 74 -21.80 3.85 -5.78
C GLU A 74 -21.72 2.42 -5.22
N ALA A 75 -20.52 1.87 -5.03
CA ALA A 75 -20.32 0.53 -4.47
C ALA A 75 -20.39 0.52 -2.93
N ASP A 76 -19.77 1.51 -2.28
CA ASP A 76 -19.87 1.81 -0.84
C ASP A 76 -19.55 3.30 -0.61
N LEU A 77 -20.49 4.06 -0.03
CA LEU A 77 -20.38 5.50 0.23
C LEU A 77 -19.32 5.84 1.29
N ASP A 78 -18.91 4.88 2.12
CA ASP A 78 -17.85 5.06 3.12
C ASP A 78 -16.43 4.86 2.53
N ILE A 79 -16.29 4.69 1.21
CA ILE A 79 -14.99 4.55 0.55
C ILE A 79 -14.23 5.88 0.59
N MET A 80 -13.06 5.85 1.24
CA MET A 80 -12.18 7.00 1.39
C MET A 80 -11.19 7.08 0.23
N GLU A 81 -11.17 8.24 -0.43
CA GLU A 81 -10.18 8.59 -1.44
C GLU A 81 -8.84 8.97 -0.79
N GLU A 82 -7.75 8.50 -1.38
CA GLU A 82 -6.39 8.74 -0.92
C GLU A 82 -5.49 9.11 -2.11
N TRP A 83 -4.55 10.01 -1.88
CA TRP A 83 -3.53 10.40 -2.86
C TRP A 83 -2.17 9.84 -2.42
N LYS A 84 -1.64 8.88 -3.17
CA LYS A 84 -0.43 8.12 -2.79
C LYS A 84 0.58 8.07 -3.94
N TRP A 85 1.79 7.61 -3.64
CA TRP A 85 2.82 7.16 -4.59
C TRP A 85 2.94 8.02 -5.87
N MET A 86 3.57 9.20 -5.75
CA MET A 86 3.93 10.09 -6.87
C MET A 86 2.76 10.49 -7.80
N GLY A 87 1.53 10.58 -7.27
CA GLY A 87 0.37 11.09 -8.00
C GLY A 87 -0.65 10.03 -8.43
N THR A 88 -0.80 8.98 -7.63
CA THR A 88 -1.70 7.85 -7.87
C THR A 88 -2.96 7.97 -7.01
N PRO A 89 -4.16 8.08 -7.62
CA PRO A 89 -5.44 7.85 -6.96
C PRO A 89 -5.50 6.45 -6.33
N VAL A 90 -5.97 6.38 -5.09
CA VAL A 90 -6.20 5.11 -4.37
C VAL A 90 -7.52 5.20 -3.63
N TRP A 91 -8.32 4.14 -3.69
CA TRP A 91 -9.57 4.04 -2.93
C TRP A 91 -9.42 3.02 -1.80
N SER A 92 -10.01 3.32 -0.65
CA SER A 92 -9.77 2.57 0.59
C SER A 92 -11.01 2.44 1.48
N ARG A 93 -11.14 1.26 2.08
CA ARG A 93 -12.17 0.91 3.06
C ARG A 93 -11.65 -0.25 3.89
N ALA A 94 -11.36 -0.01 5.18
CA ALA A 94 -10.66 -0.94 6.08
C ALA A 94 -9.33 -1.51 5.50
N GLY A 95 -8.68 -0.74 4.61
CA GLY A 95 -7.53 -1.17 3.80
C GLY A 95 -7.66 -0.63 2.37
N ASN A 96 -6.61 -0.71 1.56
CA ASN A 96 -6.71 -0.36 0.13
C ASN A 96 -7.69 -1.32 -0.59
N ILE A 97 -8.49 -0.79 -1.50
CA ILE A 97 -9.33 -1.55 -2.44
C ILE A 97 -8.54 -1.69 -3.75
N CYS A 98 -8.40 -0.60 -4.49
CA CYS A 98 -7.74 -0.52 -5.79
C CYS A 98 -7.02 0.83 -5.99
N THR A 99 -6.21 0.90 -7.04
CA THR A 99 -5.54 2.10 -7.56
C THR A 99 -6.27 2.64 -8.79
N GLY A 100 -5.98 3.88 -9.19
CA GLY A 100 -6.41 4.50 -10.45
C GLY A 100 -5.22 4.97 -11.29
N GLU A 101 -4.41 4.03 -11.78
CA GLU A 101 -3.14 4.31 -12.45
C GLU A 101 -3.35 4.64 -13.94
N ALA A 102 -3.10 5.89 -14.35
CA ALA A 102 -3.28 6.33 -15.74
C ALA A 102 -1.97 6.26 -16.55
N TYR A 103 -1.95 5.40 -17.58
CA TYR A 103 -0.81 5.19 -18.48
C TYR A 103 -1.05 5.81 -19.88
N LYS A 104 -0.16 5.52 -20.84
CA LYS A 104 -0.32 5.98 -22.24
C LYS A 104 -1.48 5.29 -22.97
N GLN A 105 -1.71 3.99 -22.70
CA GLN A 105 -2.66 3.15 -23.44
C GLN A 105 -3.75 2.50 -22.57
N VAL A 106 -3.68 2.65 -21.23
CA VAL A 106 -4.62 2.02 -20.29
C VAL A 106 -4.90 2.92 -19.08
N ILE A 107 -6.12 2.84 -18.54
CA ILE A 107 -6.40 3.09 -17.12
C ILE A 107 -6.29 1.75 -16.41
N LYS A 108 -5.36 1.64 -15.47
CA LYS A 108 -5.04 0.43 -14.71
C LYS A 108 -5.62 0.51 -13.30
N LEU A 109 -6.43 -0.48 -12.94
CA LEU A 109 -7.04 -0.63 -11.61
C LEU A 109 -6.42 -1.84 -10.91
N THR A 110 -5.35 -1.63 -10.14
CA THR A 110 -4.67 -2.70 -9.42
C THR A 110 -5.35 -2.97 -8.08
N PHE A 111 -6.10 -4.07 -7.95
CA PHE A 111 -6.78 -4.44 -6.71
C PHE A 111 -5.77 -5.01 -5.70
N ALA A 112 -5.71 -4.39 -4.52
CA ALA A 112 -4.73 -4.70 -3.47
C ALA A 112 -4.81 -6.13 -2.94
N ARG A 113 -5.99 -6.75 -3.04
CA ARG A 113 -6.27 -8.16 -2.75
C ARG A 113 -6.96 -8.91 -3.88
N GLY A 114 -6.76 -8.48 -5.14
CA GLY A 114 -7.48 -9.04 -6.30
C GLY A 114 -7.41 -10.57 -6.45
N ALA A 115 -6.38 -11.24 -5.92
CA ALA A 115 -6.27 -12.70 -5.93
C ALA A 115 -7.16 -13.44 -4.92
N SER A 116 -7.78 -12.71 -3.97
CA SER A 116 -8.71 -13.25 -2.96
C SER A 116 -10.17 -12.90 -3.24
N LEU A 117 -10.46 -12.25 -4.37
CA LEU A 117 -11.80 -11.90 -4.81
C LEU A 117 -12.28 -12.90 -5.85
N GLU A 118 -13.58 -13.22 -5.85
CA GLU A 118 -14.19 -13.91 -6.98
C GLU A 118 -14.39 -12.94 -8.14
N ASP A 119 -14.28 -13.45 -9.37
CA ASP A 119 -14.46 -12.68 -10.60
C ASP A 119 -15.23 -13.51 -11.63
N PRO A 120 -16.55 -13.71 -11.42
CA PRO A 120 -17.39 -14.53 -12.29
C PRO A 120 -17.69 -13.89 -13.65
N ARG A 121 -17.18 -12.67 -13.90
CA ARG A 121 -17.38 -11.89 -15.13
C ARG A 121 -16.09 -11.67 -15.92
N GLY A 122 -14.94 -12.07 -15.38
CA GLY A 122 -13.65 -12.02 -16.08
C GLY A 122 -13.10 -10.59 -16.25
N LEU A 123 -13.40 -9.68 -15.32
CA LEU A 123 -12.92 -8.29 -15.39
C LEU A 123 -11.40 -8.18 -15.24
N PHE A 124 -10.79 -9.07 -14.46
CA PHE A 124 -9.34 -9.10 -14.34
C PHE A 124 -8.72 -9.64 -15.63
N ASN A 125 -8.13 -8.72 -16.42
CA ASN A 125 -7.40 -9.01 -17.64
C ASN A 125 -5.87 -8.85 -17.49
N SER A 126 -5.38 -8.45 -16.31
CA SER A 126 -3.98 -8.10 -16.07
C SER A 126 -3.45 -8.59 -14.72
N SER A 127 -2.16 -8.94 -14.68
CA SER A 127 -1.46 -9.42 -13.47
C SER A 127 -2.07 -10.68 -12.83
N LEU A 128 -2.63 -11.57 -13.64
CA LEU A 128 -3.47 -12.70 -13.22
C LEU A 128 -2.72 -13.77 -12.40
N GLU A 129 -1.43 -13.95 -12.68
CA GLU A 129 -0.52 -14.87 -11.98
C GLU A 129 -0.14 -14.39 -10.56
N GLY A 130 -0.55 -13.18 -10.17
CA GLY A 130 -0.20 -12.57 -8.88
C GLY A 130 -0.92 -13.25 -7.71
N ASN A 131 -0.16 -13.83 -6.78
CA ASN A 131 -0.69 -14.51 -5.57
C ASN A 131 -1.42 -13.60 -4.55
N THR A 132 -1.56 -12.31 -4.84
CA THR A 132 -2.09 -11.28 -3.94
C THR A 132 -2.94 -10.27 -4.70
N ARG A 133 -2.44 -9.74 -5.82
CA ARG A 133 -3.08 -8.70 -6.62
C ARG A 133 -3.43 -9.22 -8.01
N ARG A 134 -4.56 -8.77 -8.52
CA ARG A 134 -4.94 -8.80 -9.95
C ARG A 134 -5.32 -7.37 -10.37
N ALA A 135 -5.32 -7.08 -11.66
CA ALA A 135 -5.59 -5.74 -12.18
C ALA A 135 -6.54 -5.77 -13.39
N ILE A 136 -7.28 -4.68 -13.56
CA ILE A 136 -8.08 -4.39 -14.76
C ILE A 136 -7.32 -3.32 -15.54
N ASP A 137 -6.90 -3.62 -16.76
CA ASP A 137 -6.30 -2.66 -17.71
C ASP A 137 -7.35 -2.30 -18.76
N ILE A 138 -7.96 -1.12 -18.63
CA ILE A 138 -9.03 -0.60 -19.49
C ILE A 138 -8.43 0.27 -20.60
N ARG A 139 -8.69 -0.02 -21.88
CA ARG A 139 -8.19 0.71 -23.06
C ARG A 139 -9.20 1.73 -23.60
N GLU A 140 -8.73 2.54 -24.55
CA GLU A 140 -9.56 3.42 -25.37
C GLU A 140 -10.67 2.62 -26.07
N GLY A 141 -11.92 3.02 -25.89
CA GLY A 141 -13.10 2.34 -26.45
C GLY A 141 -13.57 1.08 -25.71
N GLU A 142 -12.87 0.60 -24.68
CA GLU A 142 -13.37 -0.49 -23.84
C GLU A 142 -14.42 0.01 -22.84
N VAL A 143 -15.62 -0.58 -22.86
CA VAL A 143 -16.69 -0.29 -21.90
C VAL A 143 -16.54 -1.20 -20.68
N LEU A 144 -16.40 -0.60 -19.49
CA LEU A 144 -16.38 -1.32 -18.22
C LEU A 144 -17.80 -1.76 -17.84
N ASP A 145 -18.00 -3.06 -17.58
CA ASP A 145 -19.24 -3.59 -17.01
C ASP A 145 -19.41 -3.04 -15.59
N ALA A 146 -20.22 -1.98 -15.47
CA ALA A 146 -20.35 -1.19 -14.25
C ALA A 146 -20.91 -1.99 -13.07
N GLU A 147 -21.83 -2.93 -13.32
CA GLU A 147 -22.43 -3.74 -12.25
C GLU A 147 -21.50 -4.88 -11.82
N ALA A 148 -20.79 -5.52 -12.74
CA ALA A 148 -19.72 -6.45 -12.39
C ALA A 148 -18.58 -5.75 -11.61
N PHE A 149 -18.22 -4.52 -12.00
CA PHE A 149 -17.18 -3.74 -11.33
C PHE A 149 -17.63 -3.27 -9.94
N LYS A 150 -18.88 -2.82 -9.79
CA LYS A 150 -19.50 -2.47 -8.50
C LYS A 150 -19.51 -3.67 -7.54
N ALA A 151 -19.92 -4.85 -8.03
CA ALA A 151 -19.86 -6.09 -7.25
C ALA A 151 -18.42 -6.47 -6.85
N LEU A 152 -17.44 -6.29 -7.73
CA LEU A 152 -16.03 -6.55 -7.44
C LEU A 152 -15.45 -5.58 -6.38
N VAL A 153 -15.85 -4.31 -6.41
CA VAL A 153 -15.50 -3.32 -5.38
C VAL A 153 -16.15 -3.68 -4.04
N GLN A 154 -17.42 -4.09 -4.03
CA GLN A 154 -18.11 -4.59 -2.82
C GLN A 154 -17.46 -5.85 -2.25
N ALA A 155 -17.02 -6.80 -3.09
CA ALA A 155 -16.25 -7.96 -2.66
C ALA A 155 -14.91 -7.56 -2.02
N ALA A 156 -14.22 -6.56 -2.57
CA ALA A 156 -12.98 -6.02 -1.99
C ALA A 156 -13.20 -5.31 -0.64
N VAL A 157 -14.30 -4.56 -0.50
CA VAL A 157 -14.75 -3.97 0.77
C VAL A 157 -15.02 -5.06 1.81
N ALA A 158 -15.81 -6.09 1.44
CA ALA A 158 -16.15 -7.20 2.33
C ALA A 158 -14.89 -7.97 2.78
N GLU A 159 -13.96 -8.26 1.87
CA GLU A 159 -12.68 -8.91 2.20
C GLU A 159 -11.81 -8.06 3.13
N ASN A 160 -11.81 -6.73 2.95
CA ASN A 160 -11.13 -5.82 3.87
C ASN A 160 -11.76 -5.86 5.27
N LEU A 161 -13.09 -5.70 5.39
CA LEU A 161 -13.81 -5.71 6.67
C LEU A 161 -13.71 -7.06 7.41
N ARG A 162 -13.83 -8.18 6.68
CA ARG A 162 -13.65 -9.56 7.18
C ARG A 162 -12.26 -9.80 7.78
N SER A 163 -11.28 -9.01 7.36
CA SER A 163 -9.89 -9.11 7.80
C SER A 163 -9.50 -8.07 8.85
N SER A 164 -10.29 -7.02 9.05
CA SER A 164 -10.06 -5.98 10.06
C SER A 164 -10.76 -6.25 11.39
N THR A 165 -11.57 -7.31 11.48
CA THR A 165 -12.33 -7.67 12.69
C THR A 165 -11.52 -8.61 13.60
N PRO A 166 -11.36 -8.30 14.91
CA PRO A 166 -10.63 -9.17 15.84
C PRO A 166 -11.33 -10.53 15.98
N LYS A 167 -10.66 -11.60 15.53
CA LYS A 167 -11.25 -12.95 15.56
C LYS A 167 -11.38 -13.48 16.98
N SER A 168 -12.62 -13.52 17.46
CA SER A 168 -13.00 -14.32 18.63
C SER A 168 -12.60 -15.78 18.44
N LYS A 169 -12.16 -16.44 19.52
CA LYS A 169 -11.67 -17.82 19.49
C LYS A 169 -12.83 -18.82 19.48
N SER A 170 -13.23 -19.30 18.32
CA SER A 170 -13.97 -20.56 18.22
C SER A 170 -13.02 -21.77 18.24
N LEU A 171 -13.46 -22.87 18.87
CA LEU A 171 -12.71 -24.13 18.96
C LEU A 171 -12.84 -24.94 17.66
N PRO A 172 -11.79 -25.66 17.22
CA PRO A 172 -11.83 -26.45 16.00
C PRO A 172 -12.61 -27.76 16.20
N LYS A 173 -13.48 -28.11 15.23
CA LYS A 173 -14.00 -29.49 15.11
C LYS A 173 -12.91 -30.44 14.58
N PRO A 174 -12.87 -31.71 15.02
CA PRO A 174 -11.98 -32.72 14.44
C PRO A 174 -12.49 -33.18 13.06
N GLY A 175 -11.58 -33.59 12.17
CA GLY A 175 -11.93 -34.30 10.94
C GLY A 175 -11.86 -33.54 9.61
N ALA A 176 -10.76 -32.83 9.31
CA ALA A 176 -10.44 -32.37 7.96
C ALA A 176 -8.94 -32.56 7.65
N LYS A 177 -8.60 -32.94 6.41
CA LYS A 177 -7.21 -33.27 6.01
C LYS A 177 -6.32 -32.02 5.92
N LYS A 178 -5.02 -32.17 6.24
CA LYS A 178 -4.05 -31.06 6.32
C LYS A 178 -3.71 -30.45 4.95
N ALA A 179 -4.26 -29.27 4.65
CA ALA A 179 -3.58 -28.26 3.84
C ALA A 179 -2.90 -27.24 4.78
N LYS A 180 -1.70 -26.74 4.44
CA LYS A 180 -0.94 -25.81 5.31
C LYS A 180 -1.43 -24.37 5.14
N PRO A 181 -1.94 -23.68 6.18
CA PRO A 181 -2.41 -22.30 6.06
C PRO A 181 -1.27 -21.29 6.17
N GLY A 182 -1.26 -20.30 5.26
CA GLY A 182 -0.52 -19.05 5.42
C GLY A 182 -1.32 -18.00 6.21
N ALA A 183 -0.73 -16.81 6.37
CA ALA A 183 -1.37 -15.58 6.87
C ALA A 183 -2.16 -15.69 8.20
N LYS A 184 -1.45 -15.46 9.31
CA LYS A 184 -2.01 -14.77 10.49
C LYS A 184 -1.30 -13.42 10.62
N GLU A 185 -1.95 -12.46 11.25
CA GLU A 185 -1.34 -11.17 11.61
C GLU A 185 -0.04 -11.37 12.40
N ALA A 186 0.90 -10.45 12.23
CA ALA A 186 2.18 -10.49 12.90
C ALA A 186 1.98 -10.32 14.42
N LYS A 187 2.18 -11.41 15.16
CA LYS A 187 2.42 -11.33 16.60
C LYS A 187 3.85 -10.83 16.85
N PRO A 188 4.10 -10.06 17.92
CA PRO A 188 5.46 -9.72 18.30
C PRO A 188 6.27 -10.97 18.59
N ILE A 189 7.43 -11.07 17.96
CA ILE A 189 8.48 -12.02 18.29
C ILE A 189 9.47 -11.23 19.17
N LYS A 190 9.76 -11.72 20.38
CA LYS A 190 10.72 -11.05 21.27
C LYS A 190 12.09 -10.94 20.59
N GLY A 191 12.55 -9.72 20.33
CA GLY A 191 13.95 -9.46 20.00
C GLY A 191 14.86 -9.81 21.18
N ARG A 192 16.16 -10.02 20.92
CA ARG A 192 17.14 -10.41 21.95
C ARG A 192 17.21 -9.47 23.17
N ASN A 193 16.85 -8.19 22.99
CA ASN A 193 16.85 -7.16 24.05
C ASN A 193 15.44 -6.74 24.53
N GLY A 194 14.38 -7.43 24.10
CA GLY A 194 13.00 -7.15 24.55
C GLY A 194 12.26 -6.03 23.81
N GLU A 195 12.91 -5.26 22.93
CA GLU A 195 12.22 -4.32 22.04
C GLU A 195 11.25 -5.03 21.07
N GLU A 196 10.12 -4.37 20.78
CA GLU A 196 9.06 -4.91 19.93
C GLU A 196 9.33 -4.63 18.45
N VAL A 197 10.04 -5.55 17.80
CA VAL A 197 10.33 -5.47 16.36
C VAL A 197 9.06 -5.68 15.53
N ILE A 198 8.53 -4.59 14.97
CA ILE A 198 7.42 -4.64 14.01
C ILE A 198 7.93 -5.13 12.66
N LEU A 199 7.39 -6.24 12.16
CA LEU A 199 7.65 -6.75 10.81
C LEU A 199 6.48 -6.44 9.88
N LEU A 200 6.78 -6.07 8.63
CA LEU A 200 5.81 -5.97 7.55
C LEU A 200 5.41 -7.36 7.02
N SER A 201 4.34 -7.40 6.21
CA SER A 201 3.99 -8.58 5.40
C SER A 201 5.20 -9.05 4.58
N GLY A 202 5.61 -10.31 4.75
CA GLY A 202 6.84 -10.86 4.17
C GLY A 202 8.04 -10.89 5.12
N GLY A 203 7.90 -10.42 6.36
CA GLY A 203 8.94 -10.50 7.39
C GLY A 203 9.99 -9.38 7.32
N ASN A 204 9.77 -8.35 6.52
CA ASN A 204 10.67 -7.20 6.37
C ASN A 204 10.59 -6.27 7.61
N PRO A 205 11.70 -5.96 8.31
CA PRO A 205 11.73 -5.01 9.43
C PRO A 205 11.13 -3.64 9.11
N LYS A 206 10.14 -3.18 9.89
CA LYS A 206 9.51 -1.86 9.68
C LYS A 206 10.37 -0.76 10.30
N ILE A 207 11.18 -0.08 9.50
CA ILE A 207 12.10 0.98 9.92
C ILE A 207 11.79 2.29 9.18
N ALA A 208 11.87 3.42 9.89
CA ALA A 208 11.63 4.73 9.31
C ALA A 208 12.67 5.11 8.25
N LYS A 209 12.27 5.95 7.28
CA LYS A 209 13.22 6.52 6.30
C LYS A 209 14.17 7.48 7.02
N ALA A 210 15.46 7.18 6.97
CA ALA A 210 16.54 8.07 7.45
C ALA A 210 17.84 7.76 6.69
N ASP A 211 18.73 8.74 6.60
CA ASP A 211 20.09 8.59 6.07
C ASP A 211 21.08 8.31 7.23
N GLY A 212 22.24 7.73 6.91
CA GLY A 212 23.27 7.34 7.89
C GLY A 212 23.28 5.85 8.23
N ASP A 213 24.22 5.47 9.11
CA ASP A 213 24.45 4.08 9.53
C ASP A 213 23.43 3.56 10.56
N ALA A 214 23.15 4.35 11.60
CA ALA A 214 22.22 3.99 12.67
C ALA A 214 20.86 3.38 12.21
N PRO A 215 20.13 3.92 11.21
CA PRO A 215 18.90 3.29 10.74
C PRO A 215 19.14 1.95 10.01
N VAL A 216 20.31 1.76 9.39
CA VAL A 216 20.69 0.49 8.75
C VAL A 216 21.06 -0.55 9.81
N GLN A 217 21.78 -0.19 10.87
CA GLN A 217 22.04 -1.09 12.00
C GLN A 217 20.75 -1.47 12.74
N ALA A 218 19.83 -0.52 12.95
CA ALA A 218 18.51 -0.79 13.50
C ALA A 218 17.70 -1.75 12.62
N TYR A 219 17.77 -1.61 11.28
CA TYR A 219 17.18 -2.58 10.35
C TYR A 219 17.80 -3.96 10.50
N ILE A 220 19.14 -4.05 10.53
CA ILE A 220 19.88 -5.32 10.61
C ILE A 220 19.58 -6.05 11.93
N ALA A 221 19.59 -5.34 13.06
CA ALA A 221 19.24 -5.90 14.38
C ALA A 221 17.79 -6.42 14.43
N ALA A 222 16.90 -5.84 13.62
CA ALA A 222 15.50 -6.24 13.49
C ALA A 222 15.26 -7.36 12.45
N MET A 223 16.24 -7.76 11.63
CA MET A 223 16.07 -8.84 10.64
C MET A 223 15.84 -10.19 11.35
N PRO A 224 14.75 -10.94 11.03
CA PRO A 224 14.35 -12.11 11.81
C PRO A 224 15.23 -13.35 11.55
N SER A 225 15.56 -14.07 12.64
CA SER A 225 16.38 -15.30 12.62
C SER A 225 17.77 -15.06 11.98
N TRP A 226 18.32 -16.08 11.30
CA TRP A 226 19.58 -16.06 10.53
C TRP A 226 19.80 -14.81 9.66
N LYS A 227 18.72 -14.14 9.24
CA LYS A 227 18.79 -12.94 8.40
C LYS A 227 19.47 -11.76 9.09
N SER A 228 19.42 -11.66 10.43
CA SER A 228 20.22 -10.70 11.21
C SER A 228 21.72 -10.90 10.98
N ASP A 229 22.16 -12.16 11.00
CA ASP A 229 23.58 -12.48 10.99
C ASP A 229 24.14 -12.46 9.54
N LEU A 230 23.31 -12.79 8.55
CA LEU A 230 23.57 -12.46 7.15
C LEU A 230 23.62 -10.94 6.91
N GLY A 231 22.69 -10.16 7.49
CA GLY A 231 22.66 -8.71 7.38
C GLY A 231 23.95 -8.05 7.89
N LYS A 232 24.46 -8.51 9.03
CA LYS A 232 25.76 -8.08 9.58
C LYS A 232 26.92 -8.44 8.65
N ARG A 233 26.94 -9.67 8.10
CA ARG A 233 27.99 -10.09 7.14
C ARG A 233 27.98 -9.22 5.88
N LEU A 234 26.80 -8.95 5.31
CA LEU A 234 26.65 -8.08 4.14
C LEU A 234 27.11 -6.65 4.44
N ASP A 235 26.67 -6.04 5.54
CA ASP A 235 27.07 -4.68 5.93
C ASP A 235 28.57 -4.57 6.18
N ALA A 236 29.14 -5.48 6.97
CA ALA A 236 30.57 -5.53 7.26
C ALA A 236 31.42 -5.78 6.00
N LEU A 237 30.92 -6.58 5.05
CA LEU A 237 31.55 -6.78 3.74
C LEU A 237 31.51 -5.50 2.91
N ILE A 238 30.36 -4.82 2.82
CA ILE A 238 30.20 -3.60 2.02
C ILE A 238 31.10 -2.48 2.58
N VAL A 239 31.09 -2.24 3.89
CA VAL A 239 31.96 -1.23 4.54
C VAL A 239 33.44 -1.56 4.37
N ARG A 240 33.84 -2.83 4.57
CA ARG A 240 35.22 -3.30 4.34
C ARG A 240 35.67 -3.13 2.89
N THR A 241 34.73 -3.21 1.95
CA THR A 241 35.00 -3.09 0.51
C THR A 241 35.04 -1.63 0.05
N ILE A 242 34.19 -0.78 0.63
CA ILE A 242 33.98 0.63 0.28
C ILE A 242 33.99 1.47 1.57
N PRO A 243 35.15 1.95 2.03
CA PRO A 243 35.27 2.64 3.33
C PRO A 243 34.39 3.89 3.46
N ASN A 244 34.19 4.62 2.37
CA ASN A 244 33.39 5.85 2.32
C ASN A 244 31.94 5.59 1.86
N VAL A 245 31.38 4.41 2.14
CA VAL A 245 30.02 4.06 1.70
C VAL A 245 28.94 4.87 2.44
N ARG A 246 28.12 5.60 1.68
CA ARG A 246 26.92 6.26 2.20
C ARG A 246 25.84 5.22 2.45
N LYS A 247 25.31 5.19 3.67
CA LYS A 247 24.20 4.31 4.10
C LYS A 247 22.89 5.10 4.26
N ALA A 248 21.75 4.43 4.08
CA ALA A 248 20.42 4.93 4.45
C ALA A 248 19.40 3.79 4.54
N VAL A 249 18.26 4.04 5.20
CA VAL A 249 17.01 3.29 4.98
C VAL A 249 16.08 4.11 4.10
N LYS A 250 15.69 3.56 2.95
CA LYS A 250 14.73 4.16 2.01
C LYS A 250 13.74 3.09 1.54
N TRP A 251 12.46 3.46 1.36
CA TRP A 251 11.34 2.53 1.10
C TRP A 251 11.38 1.23 1.93
N ASN A 252 11.69 1.37 3.23
CA ASN A 252 11.77 0.25 4.18
C ASN A 252 12.78 -0.85 3.76
N SER A 253 13.93 -0.44 3.24
CA SER A 253 15.08 -1.29 2.87
C SER A 253 16.39 -0.52 3.11
N PRO A 254 17.51 -1.17 3.50
CA PRO A 254 18.85 -0.57 3.46
C PRO A 254 19.31 -0.25 2.05
N PHE A 255 19.99 0.88 1.90
CA PHE A 255 20.58 1.40 0.67
C PHE A 255 22.03 1.81 0.91
N TYR A 256 22.90 1.48 -0.05
CA TYR A 256 24.34 1.72 -0.05
C TYR A 256 24.73 2.45 -1.33
N GLY A 257 25.54 3.49 -1.19
CA GLY A 257 25.86 4.42 -2.27
C GLY A 257 27.18 5.15 -2.07
N ILE A 258 27.52 6.02 -3.01
CA ILE A 258 28.65 6.96 -2.92
C ILE A 258 28.07 8.39 -3.00
N GLU A 259 28.63 9.30 -2.20
CA GLU A 259 28.24 10.72 -2.25
C GLU A 259 28.48 11.31 -3.64
N GLY A 260 27.52 12.10 -4.14
CA GLY A 260 27.54 12.65 -5.50
C GLY A 260 27.25 11.64 -6.63
N GLN A 261 27.39 10.33 -6.40
CA GLN A 261 27.19 9.31 -7.45
C GLN A 261 25.87 8.51 -7.31
N GLY A 262 25.22 8.54 -6.14
CA GLY A 262 23.93 7.85 -5.92
C GLY A 262 24.07 6.46 -5.30
N TRP A 263 23.02 5.64 -5.43
CA TRP A 263 22.91 4.33 -4.76
C TRP A 263 23.26 3.18 -5.70
N PHE A 264 24.19 2.32 -5.32
CA PHE A 264 24.63 1.19 -6.15
C PHE A 264 24.02 -0.16 -5.71
N LEU A 265 23.70 -0.31 -4.42
CA LEU A 265 23.16 -1.54 -3.83
C LEU A 265 22.00 -1.26 -2.85
N SER A 266 21.02 -2.15 -2.82
CA SER A 266 20.02 -2.24 -1.74
C SER A 266 19.71 -3.70 -1.43
N PHE A 267 19.35 -4.03 -0.19
CA PHE A 267 18.84 -5.37 0.14
C PHE A 267 17.48 -5.34 0.84
N HIS A 268 16.69 -6.38 0.61
CA HIS A 268 15.32 -6.51 1.10
C HIS A 268 15.12 -7.88 1.76
N VAL A 269 14.53 -7.90 2.96
CA VAL A 269 14.13 -9.15 3.64
C VAL A 269 12.80 -9.65 3.09
N LEU A 270 12.75 -10.90 2.67
CA LEU A 270 11.53 -11.63 2.34
C LEU A 270 11.42 -12.88 3.22
N THR A 271 10.26 -13.55 3.21
CA THR A 271 9.96 -14.67 4.12
C THR A 271 11.00 -15.79 4.05
N ARG A 272 11.53 -16.07 2.84
CA ARG A 272 12.39 -17.22 2.54
C ARG A 272 13.85 -16.88 2.23
N TYR A 273 14.14 -15.62 1.91
CA TYR A 273 15.47 -15.20 1.45
C TYR A 273 15.72 -13.72 1.75
N VAL A 274 16.97 -13.29 1.63
CA VAL A 274 17.35 -11.87 1.54
C VAL A 274 17.72 -11.58 0.09
N LYS A 275 17.01 -10.64 -0.55
CA LYS A 275 17.31 -10.18 -1.91
C LYS A 275 18.37 -9.09 -1.84
N VAL A 276 19.52 -9.28 -2.49
CA VAL A 276 20.56 -8.24 -2.64
C VAL A 276 20.54 -7.75 -4.08
N THR A 277 20.09 -6.51 -4.29
CA THR A 277 19.90 -5.88 -5.60
C THR A 277 21.01 -4.88 -5.90
N PHE A 278 21.59 -4.97 -7.09
CA PHE A 278 22.49 -3.98 -7.68
C PHE A 278 21.74 -3.22 -8.78
N PHE A 279 21.74 -1.88 -8.71
CA PHE A 279 20.91 -1.07 -9.61
C PHE A 279 21.41 -1.05 -11.07
N CYS A 280 22.73 -1.10 -11.28
CA CYS A 280 23.35 -1.28 -12.60
C CYS A 280 23.87 -2.72 -12.80
N GLY A 281 23.09 -3.70 -12.31
CA GLY A 281 23.47 -5.10 -12.24
C GLY A 281 23.82 -5.77 -13.59
N THR A 282 23.26 -5.31 -14.71
CA THR A 282 23.59 -5.73 -16.08
C THR A 282 25.05 -5.46 -16.48
N SER A 283 25.67 -4.44 -15.90
CA SER A 283 27.07 -4.06 -16.17
C SER A 283 28.08 -4.89 -15.36
N LEU A 284 27.65 -5.62 -14.34
CA LEU A 284 28.52 -6.39 -13.46
C LEU A 284 29.00 -7.69 -14.12
N ARG A 285 30.17 -8.19 -13.72
CA ARG A 285 30.82 -9.39 -14.26
C ARG A 285 31.28 -10.32 -13.13
N PRO A 286 30.80 -11.59 -13.07
CA PRO A 286 29.63 -12.12 -13.80
C PRO A 286 28.35 -11.31 -13.54
N VAL A 287 27.34 -11.43 -14.39
CA VAL A 287 26.05 -10.74 -14.16
C VAL A 287 25.29 -11.49 -13.05
N PRO A 288 24.77 -10.83 -11.99
CA PRO A 288 23.95 -11.50 -10.98
C PRO A 288 22.70 -12.14 -11.63
N PRO A 289 22.38 -13.41 -11.33
CA PRO A 289 21.41 -14.20 -12.10
C PRO A 289 19.96 -13.71 -11.99
N GLY A 290 19.57 -13.06 -10.89
CA GLY A 290 18.20 -12.57 -10.69
C GLY A 290 17.91 -11.32 -11.53
N GLY A 291 16.90 -11.37 -12.40
CA GLY A 291 16.49 -10.23 -13.23
C GLY A 291 15.17 -10.47 -13.95
N THR A 292 14.58 -9.40 -14.48
CA THR A 292 13.42 -9.46 -15.39
C THR A 292 13.49 -8.35 -16.43
N VAL A 293 12.75 -8.47 -17.54
CA VAL A 293 12.58 -7.37 -18.51
C VAL A 293 12.09 -6.07 -17.84
N ARG A 294 11.25 -6.20 -16.80
CA ARG A 294 10.70 -5.06 -16.05
C ARG A 294 11.70 -4.39 -15.10
N SER A 295 12.79 -5.06 -14.71
CA SER A 295 13.80 -4.49 -13.81
C SER A 295 14.89 -3.68 -14.52
N LYS A 296 14.82 -3.55 -15.85
CA LYS A 296 15.82 -2.88 -16.70
C LYS A 296 17.23 -3.41 -16.39
N ASP A 297 18.13 -2.54 -15.93
CA ASP A 297 19.52 -2.82 -15.58
C ASP A 297 19.69 -3.48 -14.20
N ALA A 298 18.69 -3.38 -13.33
CA ALA A 298 18.80 -3.94 -11.99
C ALA A 298 18.84 -5.47 -12.03
N ARG A 299 19.83 -6.05 -11.35
CA ARG A 299 19.98 -7.50 -11.12
C ARG A 299 20.20 -7.77 -9.64
N TRP A 300 19.93 -9.00 -9.21
CA TRP A 300 20.01 -9.39 -7.81
C TRP A 300 20.49 -10.83 -7.62
N ILE A 301 20.84 -11.14 -6.38
CA ILE A 301 20.83 -12.52 -5.86
C ILE A 301 19.76 -12.65 -4.77
N ASP A 302 19.20 -13.83 -4.64
CA ASP A 302 18.27 -14.20 -3.57
C ASP A 302 18.97 -15.25 -2.68
N ILE A 303 19.39 -14.84 -1.48
CA ILE A 303 20.17 -15.66 -0.54
C ILE A 303 19.21 -16.36 0.42
N HIS A 304 19.20 -17.69 0.45
CA HIS A 304 18.33 -18.53 1.26
C HIS A 304 18.95 -19.01 2.58
N GLU A 305 18.15 -19.72 3.37
CA GLU A 305 18.52 -20.28 4.68
C GLU A 305 19.37 -21.54 4.49
N GLY A 306 20.68 -21.42 4.77
CA GLY A 306 21.66 -22.50 4.55
C GLY A 306 22.59 -22.27 3.35
N ASP A 307 22.36 -21.23 2.55
CA ASP A 307 23.26 -20.86 1.46
C ASP A 307 24.60 -20.34 1.99
N GLU A 308 25.70 -20.81 1.42
CA GLU A 308 27.02 -20.18 1.64
C GLU A 308 27.13 -18.91 0.79
N LEU A 309 27.19 -17.76 1.46
CA LEU A 309 27.52 -16.49 0.79
C LEU A 309 28.98 -16.51 0.36
N ASP A 310 29.21 -16.55 -0.97
CA ASP A 310 30.50 -16.22 -1.57
C ASP A 310 30.82 -14.74 -1.34
N GLU A 311 31.59 -14.47 -0.28
CA GLU A 311 32.04 -13.13 0.07
C GLU A 311 33.06 -12.56 -0.93
N ALA A 312 33.77 -13.39 -1.69
CA ALA A 312 34.73 -12.92 -2.70
C ALA A 312 34.00 -12.40 -3.95
N GLN A 313 33.00 -13.14 -4.44
CA GLN A 313 32.14 -12.69 -5.54
C GLN A 313 31.24 -11.52 -5.12
N MET A 314 30.70 -11.52 -3.89
CA MET A 314 29.93 -10.39 -3.37
C MET A 314 30.79 -9.12 -3.27
N ALA A 315 32.01 -9.20 -2.71
CA ALA A 315 32.92 -8.05 -2.67
C ALA A 315 33.33 -7.58 -4.07
N THR A 316 33.50 -8.50 -5.02
CA THR A 316 33.79 -8.18 -6.42
C THR A 316 32.64 -7.41 -7.08
N TRP A 317 31.39 -7.81 -6.86
CA TRP A 317 30.22 -7.06 -7.32
C TRP A 317 30.07 -5.71 -6.64
N VAL A 318 30.32 -5.61 -5.33
CA VAL A 318 30.29 -4.34 -4.59
C VAL A 318 31.32 -3.34 -5.14
N LYS A 319 32.57 -3.78 -5.42
CA LYS A 319 33.60 -2.93 -6.05
C LYS A 319 33.17 -2.42 -7.42
N GLN A 320 32.67 -3.31 -8.28
CA GLN A 320 32.21 -2.93 -9.62
C GLN A 320 31.01 -1.98 -9.57
N ALA A 321 30.02 -2.25 -8.72
CA ALA A 321 28.81 -1.44 -8.60
C ALA A 321 29.10 -0.03 -8.04
N ALA A 322 30.03 0.09 -7.08
CA ALA A 322 30.47 1.37 -6.53
C ALA A 322 31.38 2.18 -7.47
N ALA A 323 31.81 1.61 -8.60
CA ALA A 323 32.56 2.31 -9.66
C ALA A 323 31.67 2.74 -10.84
N LEU A 324 30.35 2.50 -10.77
CA LEU A 324 29.37 2.89 -11.77
C LEU A 324 28.50 4.04 -11.23
N PRO A 325 27.94 4.90 -12.11
CA PRO A 325 26.92 5.87 -11.72
C PRO A 325 25.74 5.15 -11.03
N GLY A 326 25.50 5.49 -9.77
CA GLY A 326 24.44 4.89 -8.98
C GLY A 326 23.06 5.41 -9.37
N TRP A 327 22.03 4.68 -8.95
CA TRP A 327 20.64 5.13 -9.11
C TRP A 327 20.37 6.35 -8.22
N VAL A 328 19.71 7.36 -8.78
CA VAL A 328 19.18 8.53 -8.08
C VAL A 328 17.65 8.50 -8.17
N PRO A 329 16.92 8.64 -7.05
CA PRO A 329 15.46 8.55 -6.98
C PRO A 329 14.71 9.84 -7.28
#